data_AF-A0A120MY75-F1
#
_entry.id   AF-A0A120MY75-F1
#
_cell.length_a   1.000
_cell.length_b   1.000
_cell.length_c   1.000
_cell.angle_alpha   90.00
_cell.angle_beta   90.00
_cell.angle_gamma   90.00
#
_symmetry.space_group_name_H-M   'P 1'
#
loop_
_entity.id
_entity.type
_entity.pdbx_description
1 polymer ?
#
loop_
_entity_poly.entity_id
_entity_poly.type
_entity_poly.pdbx_seq_one_letter_code
_entity_poly.pdbx_strand_id
1 'polypeptide(L)' 'MFIEVLEISALMALLIIPLFLPAKKKTGAIKLPKNHKDTSDARYAINERGYLEEIRHDKLSNQAQ' A
#
# COMPACT_ATOMS: atom_id res chain seq x y z
N MET A 1 18.89 -35.33 31.78
CA MET A 1 17.56 -35.86 31.38
C MET A 1 16.41 -34.88 31.63
N PHE A 2 15.99 -34.55 32.86
CA PHE A 2 14.83 -33.66 33.07
C PHE A 2 15.06 -32.23 32.52
N ILE A 3 16.24 -31.67 32.78
CA ILE A 3 16.63 -30.34 32.26
C ILE A 3 16.69 -30.36 30.73
N GLU A 4 17.25 -31.40 30.12
CA GLU A 4 17.33 -31.57 28.66
C GLU A 4 15.94 -31.64 28.02
N VAL A 5 14.99 -32.38 28.63
CA VAL A 5 13.61 -32.46 28.14
C VAL A 5 12.92 -31.10 28.22
N LEU A 6 13.18 -30.34 29.29
CA LEU A 6 12.63 -29.00 29.48
C LEU A 6 13.18 -28.03 28.42
N GLU A 7 14.48 -28.09 28.15
CA GLU A 7 15.16 -27.28 27.13
C GLU A 7 14.65 -27.56 25.72
N ILE A 8 14.51 -28.85 25.36
CA ILE A 8 13.93 -29.28 24.07
C ILE A 8 12.48 -28.81 23.94
N SER A 9 11.68 -28.93 25.00
CA SER A 9 10.29 -28.49 24.99
C SER A 9 10.15 -26.98 24.83
N ALA A 10 11.04 -26.20 25.45
CA ALA A 10 11.08 -24.75 25.35
C ALA A 10 11.46 -24.29 23.94
N LEU A 11 12.46 -24.92 23.33
CA LEU A 11 12.85 -24.68 21.94
C LEU A 11 11.71 -25.00 20.97
N MET A 12 10.99 -26.09 21.21
CA MET A 12 9.84 -26.46 20.40
C MET A 12 8.68 -25.48 20.54
N ALA A 13 8.39 -25.03 21.76
CA ALA A 13 7.36 -24.01 21.98
C ALA A 13 7.69 -22.70 21.24
N LEU A 14 8.96 -22.26 21.22
CA LEU A 14 9.38 -21.05 20.52
C LEU A 14 9.09 -21.09 19.01
N LEU A 15 9.24 -22.26 18.39
CA LEU A 15 8.94 -22.47 16.97
C LEU A 15 7.43 -22.50 16.68
N ILE A 16 6.65 -23.00 17.65
CA ILE A 16 5.21 -23.23 17.48
C ILE A 16 4.39 -21.97 17.81
N ILE A 17 4.80 -21.18 18.81
CA ILE A 17 4.12 -19.92 19.22
C ILE A 17 3.77 -18.97 18.07
N PRO A 18 4.66 -18.67 17.09
CA PRO A 18 4.34 -17.75 16.00
C PRO A 18 3.25 -18.26 15.03
N LEU A 19 2.98 -19.57 14.99
CA LEU A 19 1.90 -20.14 14.17
C LEU A 19 0.52 -19.90 14.78
N PHE A 20 0.45 -19.77 16.11
CA PHE A 20 -0.80 -19.60 16.85
C PHE A 20 -1.06 -18.14 17.26
N LEU A 21 -0.07 -17.25 17.11
CA LEU A 21 -0.28 -15.83 17.28
C LEU A 21 -1.15 -15.30 16.14
N PRO A 22 -2.36 -14.78 16.41
CA PRO A 22 -3.18 -14.19 15.36
C PRO A 22 -2.39 -13.04 14.75
N ALA A 23 -2.09 -13.13 13.44
CA ALA A 23 -1.49 -12.05 12.70
C ALA A 23 -2.32 -10.80 12.98
N LYS A 24 -1.74 -9.81 13.68
CA LYS A 24 -2.42 -8.55 13.94
C LYS A 24 -2.91 -8.05 12.59
N LYS A 25 -4.24 -7.95 12.42
CA LYS A 25 -4.83 -7.36 11.22
C LYS A 25 -4.14 -6.03 11.04
N LYS A 26 -3.63 -5.74 9.84
CA LYS A 26 -3.04 -4.44 9.52
C LYS A 26 -4.14 -3.38 9.63
N THR A 27 -4.39 -2.92 10.84
CA THR A 27 -5.34 -1.83 11.16
C THR A 27 -4.70 -0.57 10.60
N GLY A 28 -5.17 -0.13 9.44
CA GLY A 28 -4.62 1.07 8.79
C GLY A 28 -4.24 0.90 7.33
N ALA A 29 -4.76 -0.09 6.61
CA ALA A 29 -4.83 0.07 5.16
C ALA A 29 -5.77 1.25 4.89
N ILE A 30 -5.19 2.43 4.64
CA ILE A 30 -5.90 3.62 4.17
C ILE A 30 -6.65 3.15 2.93
N LYS A 31 -7.98 3.05 3.03
CA LYS A 31 -8.82 2.70 1.89
C LYS A 31 -8.64 3.84 0.89
N LEU A 32 -7.98 3.55 -0.24
CA LEU A 32 -7.90 4.53 -1.31
C LEU A 32 -9.35 4.92 -1.67
N PRO A 33 -9.68 6.22 -1.68
CA PRO A 33 -11.01 6.65 -2.06
C PRO A 33 -11.29 6.14 -3.48
N LYS A 34 -12.56 5.77 -3.75
CA LYS A 34 -12.99 5.28 -5.07
C LYS A 34 -12.58 6.22 -6.22
N ASN A 35 -12.35 7.49 -5.90
CA ASN A 35 -11.99 8.55 -6.84
C ASN A 35 -10.51 8.98 -6.79
N HIS A 36 -9.58 8.13 -6.33
CA HIS A 36 -8.15 8.46 -6.29
C HIS A 36 -7.55 8.84 -7.66
N LYS A 37 -8.16 8.41 -8.76
CA LYS A 37 -7.73 8.72 -10.13
C LYS A 37 -8.38 9.97 -10.72
N ASP A 38 -9.24 10.66 -9.96
CA ASP A 38 -9.85 11.88 -10.43
C ASP A 38 -8.84 13.02 -10.36
N THR A 39 -8.37 13.43 -11.53
CA THR A 39 -7.45 14.55 -11.71
C THR A 39 -8.17 15.77 -12.28
N SER A 40 -9.51 15.84 -12.19
CA SER A 40 -10.30 16.99 -12.67
C SER A 40 -9.85 18.31 -12.06
N ASP A 41 -9.45 18.26 -10.78
CA ASP A 41 -9.06 19.43 -10.00
C ASP A 41 -7.53 19.65 -10.01
N ALA A 42 -6.77 18.82 -10.74
CA ALA A 42 -5.33 18.93 -10.81
C ALA A 42 -4.93 20.13 -11.67
N ARG A 43 -4.13 21.04 -11.10
CA ARG A 43 -3.60 22.20 -11.85
C ARG A 43 -2.38 21.87 -12.69
N TYR A 44 -1.68 20.78 -12.39
CA TYR A 44 -0.43 20.39 -13.03
C TYR A 44 -0.41 18.91 -13.37
N ALA A 45 0.24 18.56 -14.48
CA ALA A 45 0.48 17.20 -14.94
C ALA A 45 1.91 17.05 -15.46
N ILE A 46 2.39 15.81 -15.54
CA ILE A 46 3.70 15.49 -16.14
C ILE A 46 3.48 15.25 -17.64
N ASN A 47 4.22 15.95 -18.49
CA ASN A 47 4.18 15.79 -19.94
C ASN A 47 4.98 14.54 -20.41
N GLU A 48 4.94 14.24 -21.71
CA GLU A 48 5.66 13.09 -22.32
C GLU A 48 7.18 13.16 -22.17
N ARG A 49 7.72 14.34 -21.86
CA ARG A 49 9.15 14.59 -21.66
C ARG A 49 9.55 14.55 -20.19
N GLY A 50 8.61 14.25 -19.27
CA GLY A 50 8.86 14.15 -17.84
C GLY A 50 8.89 15.49 -17.10
N TYR A 51 8.45 16.59 -17.72
CA TYR A 51 8.38 17.90 -17.09
C TYR A 51 7.00 18.17 -16.50
N LEU A 52 6.96 18.88 -15.36
CA LEU A 52 5.73 19.36 -14.74
C LEU A 52 5.20 20.57 -15.54
N GLU A 53 3.99 20.46 -16.07
CA GLU A 53 3.32 21.50 -16.85
C GLU A 53 1.91 21.78 -16.30
N GLU A 54 1.44 23.01 -16.45
CA GLU A 54 0.09 23.41 -16.07
C GLU A 54 -0.95 22.87 -17.06
N ILE A 55 -2.03 22.26 -16.55
CA ILE A 55 -3.09 21.69 -17.40
C ILE A 55 -3.89 22.84 -18.02
N ARG A 56 -3.69 23.07 -19.33
CA ARG A 56 -4.48 24.05 -20.10
C ARG A 56 -5.76 23.40 -20.61
N HIS A 57 -6.88 23.67 -19.95
CA HIS A 57 -8.20 23.13 -20.33
C HIS A 57 -8.75 23.73 -21.65
N ASP A 58 -8.20 24.85 -22.11
CA ASP A 58 -8.74 25.66 -23.21
C ASP A 58 -8.54 25.05 -24.61
N LYS A 59 -7.72 24.01 -24.76
CA LYS A 59 -7.32 23.46 -26.07
C LYS A 59 -8.09 22.23 -26.53
N LEU A 60 -8.96 21.64 -25.71
CA LEU A 60 -9.69 20.42 -26.05
C LEU A 60 -11.03 20.67 -26.77
N SER A 61 -11.56 21.91 -26.80
CA SER A 61 -12.84 22.18 -27.48
C SER A 61 -12.74 22.36 -29.00
N ASN A 62 -11.54 22.46 -29.56
CA ASN A 62 -11.32 22.76 -31.00
C ASN A 62 -10.80 21.57 -31.82
N GLN A 63 -10.78 20.35 -31.27
CA GLN A 63 -10.38 19.14 -32.02
C GLN A 63 -11.55 18.16 -32.26
N ALA A 64 -12.79 18.59 -31.99
CA ALA A 64 -14.01 17.81 -32.24
C ALA A 64 -14.95 18.50 -33.26
N GLN A 65 -14.38 19.01 -34.36
CA GLN A 65 -15.11 19.39 -35.58
C GLN A 65 -14.62 18.56 -36.76
#